data_AF-A0A199WK14-F1
#
_entry.id   AF-A0A199WK14-F1
#
_cell.length_a   1.000
_cell.length_b   1.000
_cell.length_c   1.000
_cell.angle_alpha   90.00
_cell.angle_beta   90.00
_cell.angle_gamma   90.00
#
_symmetry.space_group_name_H-M   'P 1'
#
loop_
_entity.id
_entity.type
_entity.pdbx_description
1 polymer ?
#
loop_
_entity_poly.entity_id
_entity_poly.type
_entity_poly.pdbx_seq_one_letter_code
_entity_poly.pdbx_strand_id
1 'polypeptide(L)' 'MEVYSDRQLAKDQAARLRQGFSAYAETNSLASLIKKELQSHNLQVYEDLTDFGCWFIPVTDEH' A
#
# COMPACT_ATOMS: atom_id res chain seq x y z
N MET A 1 -5.08 -5.04 -23.11
CA MET A 1 -5.23 -5.64 -21.76
C MET A 1 -3.98 -5.25 -21.00
N GLU A 2 -4.05 -4.17 -20.22
CA GLU A 2 -2.88 -3.67 -19.50
C GLU A 2 -2.63 -4.58 -18.29
N VAL A 3 -1.65 -5.48 -18.43
CA VAL A 3 -1.12 -6.25 -17.31
C VAL A 3 -0.34 -5.27 -16.44
N TYR A 4 -1.03 -4.61 -15.51
CA TYR A 4 -0.37 -3.85 -14.46
C TYR A 4 0.42 -4.84 -13.61
N SER A 5 1.74 -4.82 -13.75
CA SER A 5 2.62 -5.63 -12.91
C SER A 5 2.42 -5.22 -11.45
N ASP A 6 2.31 -6.18 -10.53
CA ASP A 6 2.09 -5.93 -9.10
C ASP A 6 3.09 -4.91 -8.52
N ARG A 7 4.31 -4.89 -9.07
CA ARG A 7 5.35 -3.89 -8.73
C ARG A 7 4.95 -2.46 -9.06
N GLN A 8 4.36 -2.23 -10.23
CA GLN A 8 3.95 -0.89 -10.65
C GLN A 8 2.76 -0.43 -9.80
N LEU A 9 1.82 -1.34 -9.53
CA LEU A 9 0.67 -1.07 -8.68
C LEU A 9 1.11 -0.77 -7.23
N ALA A 10 2.07 -1.53 -6.70
CA ALA A 10 2.61 -1.30 -5.36
C ALA A 10 3.26 0.08 -5.22
N LYS A 11 4.03 0.51 -6.23
CA LYS A 11 4.64 1.85 -6.25
C LYS A 11 3.59 2.96 -6.30
N ASP A 12 2.56 2.80 -7.14
CA ASP A 12 1.48 3.79 -7.23
C ASP A 12 0.71 3.89 -5.90
N GLN A 13 0.39 2.75 -5.28
CA GLN A 13 -0.27 2.70 -3.99
C GLN A 13 0.61 3.27 -2.86
N ALA A 14 1.92 2.96 -2.83
CA ALA A 14 2.84 3.56 -1.88
C ALA A 14 2.94 5.08 -2.07
N ALA A 15 2.95 5.58 -3.31
CA ALA A 15 2.95 7.02 -3.59
C ALA A 15 1.66 7.69 -3.10
N ARG A 16 0.50 7.05 -3.31
CA ARG A 16 -0.81 7.49 -2.81
C ARG A 16 -0.86 7.52 -1.28
N LEU A 17 -0.37 6.47 -0.62
CA LEU A 17 -0.22 6.41 0.84
C LEU A 17 0.59 7.59 1.38
N ARG A 18 1.70 7.93 0.70
CA ARG A 18 2.51 9.09 1.06
C ARG A 18 1.81 10.43 0.88
N GLN A 19 0.79 10.49 0.04
CA GLN A 19 -0.05 11.68 -0.15
C GLN A 19 -1.25 11.74 0.82
N GLY A 20 -1.42 10.73 1.69
CA GLY A 20 -2.55 10.64 2.63
C GLY A 20 -3.76 9.86 2.11
N PHE A 21 -3.64 9.15 0.99
CA PHE A 21 -4.70 8.28 0.48
C PHE A 21 -4.55 6.84 0.97
N SER A 22 -5.66 6.10 1.08
CA SER A 22 -5.62 4.66 1.37
C SER A 22 -5.31 3.81 0.13
N ALA A 23 -4.81 2.61 0.37
CA ALA A 23 -4.36 1.65 -0.62
C ALA A 23 -4.93 0.27 -0.28
N TYR A 24 -5.39 -0.46 -1.30
CA TYR A 24 -5.97 -1.80 -1.14
C TYR A 24 -5.19 -2.83 -1.95
N ALA A 25 -4.72 -3.87 -1.26
CA ALA A 25 -4.04 -4.98 -1.87
C ALA A 25 -4.95 -6.21 -1.93
N GLU A 26 -5.35 -6.54 -3.14
CA GLU A 26 -6.20 -7.70 -3.44
C GLU A 26 -5.44 -9.04 -3.30
N THR A 27 -4.12 -9.03 -3.44
CA THR A 27 -3.26 -10.21 -3.31
C THR A 27 -2.19 -10.04 -2.25
N ASN A 28 -1.77 -11.15 -1.65
CA ASN A 28 -0.67 -11.14 -0.67
C ASN A 28 0.67 -10.70 -1.28
N SER A 29 0.90 -11.01 -2.57
CA SER A 29 2.08 -10.55 -3.32
C SER A 29 2.12 -9.03 -3.41
N LEU A 30 1.00 -8.40 -3.77
CA LEU A 30 0.86 -6.94 -3.84
C LEU A 30 1.02 -6.30 -2.45
N ALA A 31 0.37 -6.86 -1.42
CA ALA A 31 0.49 -6.39 -0.05
C ALA A 31 1.94 -6.42 0.44
N SER A 32 2.66 -7.51 0.16
CA SER A 32 4.07 -7.68 0.50
C SER A 32 4.96 -6.65 -0.21
N LEU A 33 4.66 -6.33 -1.48
CA LEU A 33 5.39 -5.31 -2.24
C LEU A 33 5.15 -3.91 -1.68
N ILE A 34 3.88 -3.54 -1.43
CA ILE A 34 3.52 -2.25 -0.84
C ILE A 34 4.19 -2.09 0.52
N LYS A 35 4.09 -3.10 1.39
CA LYS A 35 4.73 -3.11 2.71
C LYS A 35 6.25 -2.90 2.62
N LYS A 36 6.92 -3.52 1.65
CA LYS A 36 8.36 -3.35 1.44
C LYS A 36 8.72 -1.92 1.05
N GLU A 37 7.96 -1.31 0.14
CA GLU A 37 8.18 0.07 -0.27
C GLU A 37 7.93 1.04 0.91
N LEU A 38 6.86 0.81 1.68
CA LEU A 38 6.53 1.61 2.86
C LEU A 38 7.59 1.54 3.96
N GLN A 39 8.10 0.33 4.25
CA GLN A 39 9.20 0.12 5.19
C GLN A 39 10.46 0.84 4.72
N SER A 40 10.78 0.79 3.41
CA SER A 40 11.91 1.51 2.83
C SER A 40 11.78 3.03 2.99
N HIS A 41 10.54 3.54 2.96
CA HIS A 41 10.22 4.95 3.16
C HIS A 41 9.96 5.34 4.62
N ASN A 42 10.06 4.39 5.57
CA ASN A 42 9.75 4.57 6.99
C ASN A 42 8.37 5.24 7.21
N LEU A 43 7.40 4.96 6.33
CA LEU A 43 6.06 5.54 6.40
C LEU A 43 5.22 4.74 7.40
N GLN A 44 4.58 5.42 8.35
CA GLN A 44 3.61 4.79 9.24
C GLN A 44 2.28 4.66 8.51
N VAL A 45 1.84 3.41 8.36
CA VAL A 45 0.52 3.07 7.83
C VAL A 45 -0.12 2.06 8.78
N TYR A 46 -1.43 2.11 8.86
CA TYR A 46 -2.23 1.07 9.47
C TYR A 46 -2.49 -0.03 8.43
N GLU A 47 -2.20 -1.27 8.78
CA GLU A 47 -2.43 -2.45 7.95
C GLU A 47 -3.64 -3.21 8.50
N ASP A 48 -4.73 -3.28 7.74
CA ASP A 48 -5.94 -4.03 8.10
C ASP A 48 -6.11 -5.25 7.19
N LEU A 49 -5.84 -6.42 7.74
CA LEU A 49 -5.95 -7.69 7.02
C LEU A 49 -7.38 -8.21 7.10
N THR A 50 -8.00 -8.37 5.95
CA THR A 50 -9.36 -8.89 5.78
C THR A 50 -9.34 -10.21 5.03
N ASP A 51 -10.45 -10.96 5.06
CA ASP A 51 -10.60 -12.23 4.36
C ASP A 51 -10.41 -12.12 2.83
N PHE A 52 -10.64 -10.91 2.28
CA PHE A 52 -10.56 -10.62 0.84
C PHE A 52 -9.25 -9.95 0.40
N GLY A 53 -8.42 -9.47 1.34
CA GLY A 53 -7.23 -8.68 1.01
C GLY A 53 -6.71 -7.84 2.18
N CYS A 54 -5.74 -6.97 1.91
CA CYS A 54 -5.13 -6.10 2.91
C CYS A 54 -5.37 -4.62 2.60
N TRP A 55 -5.86 -3.86 3.56
CA TRP A 55 -5.97 -2.41 3.51
C TRP A 55 -4.76 -1.75 4.15
N PHE A 56 -4.24 -0.72 3.49
CA PHE A 56 -3.19 0.15 3.99
C PHE A 56 -3.78 1.56 4.11
N ILE A 57 -3.75 2.12 5.31
CA ILE A 57 -4.30 3.45 5.59
C ILE A 57 -3.16 4.30 6.14
N PRO A 58 -2.81 5.44 5.52
CA PRO A 58 -1.69 6.23 5.99
C PRO A 58 -2.06 6.91 7.30
N VAL A 59 -1.13 6.88 8.26
CA VAL A 59 -1.27 7.64 9.49
C VAL A 59 -0.74 9.04 9.17
N THR A 60 -1.61 9.88 8.60
CA THR A 60 -1.30 11.32 8.47
C THR A 60 -1.39 11.92 9.86
N ASP A 61 -0.24 12.10 10.50
CA ASP A 61 -0.11 12.97 11.66
C ASP A 61 -0.32 14.40 11.16
N GLU A 62 -1.58 14.85 11.17
CA GLU A 62 -1.90 16.27 11.01
C GLU A 62 -1.44 16.99 12.29
N HIS A 63 -0.22 17.50 12.29
CA HIS A 63 0.27 18.49 13.26
C HIS A 63 0.46 19.86 12.60
#